data_AF-A0A960JP49-F1
#
_entry.id   AF-A0A960JP49-F1
#
_cell.length_a   1.000
_cell.length_b   1.000
_cell.length_c   1.000
_cell.angle_alpha   90.00
_cell.angle_beta   90.00
_cell.angle_gamma   90.00
#
_symmetry.space_group_name_H-M   'P 1'
#
loop_
_entity.id
_entity.type
_entity.pdbx_description
1 polymer ?
#
loop_
_entity_poly.entity_id
_entity_poly.type
_entity_poly.pdbx_seq_one_letter_code
_entity_poly.pdbx_strand_id
1 'polypeptide(L)'
;MTPGAPPARVPARPDRSDASHRDARIDELLAEGPTLSLEFFPPKTERGVANLLATVDALEDLDPDFVSVTYGAGGTTRSTTRDLVVKINQERAYPAIPHLTCVRHSRAEPVSSLDDYRASAIHNVLALAGDPPTHAP
;
A
#
# COMPACT_ATOMS: atom_id res chain seq x y z
N MET A 1 -26.59 -9.82 -35.03
CA MET A 1 -25.69 -9.46 -33.92
C MET A 1 -25.52 -10.70 -33.07
N THR A 2 -24.37 -11.38 -33.17
CA THR A 2 -24.02 -12.50 -32.30
C THR A 2 -23.62 -11.95 -30.92
N PRO A 3 -24.08 -12.54 -29.80
CA PRO A 3 -23.61 -12.14 -28.48
C PRO A 3 -22.10 -12.35 -28.40
N GLY A 4 -21.37 -11.34 -27.93
CA GLY A 4 -19.92 -11.46 -27.70
C GLY A 4 -19.65 -12.61 -26.72
N ALA A 5 -18.60 -13.38 -26.99
CA ALA A 5 -18.18 -14.46 -26.11
C ALA A 5 -18.01 -13.94 -24.68
N PRO A 6 -18.46 -14.68 -23.65
CA PRO A 6 -18.25 -14.29 -22.26
C PRO A 6 -16.74 -14.13 -22.00
N PRO A 7 -16.33 -13.17 -21.16
CA PRO A 7 -14.92 -12.97 -20.85
C PRO A 7 -14.33 -14.28 -20.32
N ALA A 8 -13.09 -14.56 -20.71
CA ALA A 8 -12.37 -15.73 -20.23
C ALA A 8 -12.37 -15.73 -18.69
N ARG A 9 -12.67 -16.90 -18.12
CA ARG A 9 -12.68 -17.09 -16.67
C ARG A 9 -11.28 -16.76 -16.15
N VAL A 10 -11.19 -15.81 -15.21
CA VAL A 10 -9.93 -15.46 -14.56
C VAL A 10 -9.35 -16.76 -13.95
N PRO A 11 -8.10 -17.12 -14.24
CA PRO A 11 -7.48 -18.31 -13.66
C PRO A 11 -7.51 -18.22 -12.13
N ALA A 12 -7.65 -19.36 -11.46
CA ALA A 12 -7.60 -19.42 -10.01
C ALA A 12 -6.24 -18.91 -9.53
N ARG A 13 -6.25 -18.14 -8.43
CA ARG A 13 -5.03 -17.61 -7.83
C ARG A 13 -4.11 -18.71 -7.31
N PRO A 14 -2.79 -18.50 -7.33
CA PRO A 14 -1.86 -19.31 -6.55
C PRO A 14 -2.23 -19.25 -5.06
N ASP A 15 -1.97 -20.31 -4.31
CA ASP A 15 -2.02 -20.27 -2.84
C ASP A 15 -0.81 -19.46 -2.34
N ARG A 16 -1.07 -18.34 -1.66
CA ARG A 16 -0.04 -17.38 -1.22
C ARG A 16 0.08 -17.26 0.30
N SER A 17 -0.21 -18.33 1.02
CA SER A 17 -0.21 -18.38 2.50
C SER A 17 1.20 -18.45 3.16
N ASP A 18 2.28 -18.44 2.38
CA ASP A 18 3.67 -18.44 2.89
C ASP A 18 4.10 -17.05 3.38
N ALA A 19 4.83 -17.00 4.50
CA ALA A 19 5.49 -15.82 5.02
C ALA A 19 6.45 -15.14 4.03
N SER A 20 6.93 -15.85 3.00
CA SER A 20 7.71 -15.26 1.90
C SER A 20 6.92 -14.27 1.05
N HIS A 21 5.58 -14.38 1.03
CA HIS A 21 4.71 -13.54 0.21
C HIS A 21 4.75 -12.08 0.64
N ARG A 22 4.84 -11.79 1.94
CA ARG A 22 4.99 -10.42 2.46
C ARG A 22 6.21 -9.69 1.88
N ASP A 23 7.30 -10.42 1.64
CA ASP A 23 8.55 -9.84 1.17
C ASP A 23 8.63 -9.82 -0.37
N ALA A 24 7.59 -10.31 -1.06
CA ALA A 24 7.52 -10.34 -2.51
C ALA A 24 7.52 -8.94 -3.11
N ARG A 25 8.10 -8.82 -4.32
CA ARG A 25 7.99 -7.58 -5.09
C ARG A 25 6.69 -7.58 -5.87
N ILE A 26 6.04 -6.41 -5.93
CA ILE A 26 4.75 -6.31 -6.63
C ILE A 26 4.86 -6.64 -8.11
N ASP A 27 5.99 -6.35 -8.78
CA ASP A 27 6.19 -6.70 -10.18
C ASP A 27 6.22 -8.22 -10.42
N GLU A 28 6.69 -9.00 -9.45
CA GLU A 28 6.64 -10.46 -9.50
C GLU A 28 5.20 -10.97 -9.33
N LEU A 29 4.46 -10.43 -8.35
CA LEU A 29 3.04 -10.78 -8.13
C LEU A 29 2.17 -10.51 -9.36
N LEU A 30 2.41 -9.37 -10.02
CA LEU A 30 1.69 -8.99 -11.25
C LEU A 30 2.04 -9.88 -12.44
N ALA A 31 3.26 -10.42 -12.50
CA ALA A 31 3.69 -11.30 -13.57
C ALA A 31 3.05 -12.71 -13.47
N GLU A 32 2.64 -13.12 -12.28
CA GLU A 32 2.00 -14.43 -12.03
C GLU A 32 0.51 -14.47 -12.41
N GLY A 33 -0.15 -13.31 -12.52
CA GLY A 33 -1.53 -13.20 -12.96
C GLY A 33 -2.29 -12.01 -12.36
N PRO A 34 -3.62 -11.98 -12.51
CA PRO A 34 -4.44 -10.90 -11.97
C PRO A 34 -4.41 -10.81 -10.44
N THR A 35 -4.10 -9.62 -9.93
CA THR A 35 -4.01 -9.33 -8.49
C THR A 35 -5.19 -8.48 -7.98
N LEU A 36 -5.35 -8.43 -6.66
CA LEU A 36 -6.33 -7.66 -5.90
C LEU A 36 -5.55 -6.94 -4.83
N SER A 37 -5.76 -5.64 -4.76
CA SER A 37 -5.15 -4.81 -3.74
C SER A 37 -6.18 -3.88 -3.14
N LEU A 38 -5.95 -3.50 -1.88
CA LEU A 38 -6.78 -2.56 -1.14
C LEU A 38 -5.96 -1.33 -0.79
N GLU A 39 -6.57 -0.16 -0.87
CA GLU A 39 -5.93 1.12 -0.53
C GLU A 39 -6.61 1.75 0.70
N PHE A 40 -5.79 2.21 1.64
CA PHE A 40 -6.24 2.82 2.89
C PHE A 40 -5.72 4.26 3.05
N PHE A 41 -6.48 5.07 3.78
CA PHE A 41 -6.11 6.45 4.08
C PHE A 41 -5.74 6.60 5.57
N PRO A 42 -4.59 7.21 5.90
CA PRO A 42 -4.13 7.35 7.26
C PRO A 42 -5.09 8.25 8.06
N PRO A 43 -5.73 7.74 9.13
CA PRO A 43 -6.64 8.53 9.95
C PRO A 43 -5.88 9.56 10.79
N LYS A 44 -6.51 10.70 11.07
CA LYS A 44 -5.88 11.78 11.86
C LYS A 44 -6.02 11.62 13.38
N THR A 45 -6.65 10.54 13.85
CA THR A 45 -6.94 10.30 15.27
C THR A 45 -6.64 8.86 15.64
N GLU A 46 -6.27 8.62 16.90
CA GLU A 46 -5.99 7.27 17.42
C GLU A 46 -7.20 6.35 17.29
N ARG A 47 -8.41 6.84 17.61
CA ARG A 47 -9.66 6.09 17.38
C ARG A 47 -9.84 5.74 15.90
N GLY A 48 -9.49 6.65 15.01
CA GLY A 48 -9.51 6.41 13.57
C GLY A 48 -8.54 5.30 13.17
N VAL A 49 -7.32 5.31 13.72
CA VAL A 49 -6.31 4.25 13.49
C VAL A 49 -6.83 2.90 13.96
N ALA A 50 -7.43 2.82 15.15
CA ALA A 50 -8.01 1.58 15.66
C ALA A 50 -9.14 1.06 14.74
N ASN A 51 -10.03 1.95 14.27
CA ASN A 51 -11.09 1.57 13.34
C ASN A 51 -10.54 1.11 11.98
N LEU A 52 -9.46 1.74 11.50
CA LEU A 52 -8.82 1.32 10.26
C LEU A 52 -8.23 -0.08 10.41
N LEU A 53 -7.53 -0.38 11.49
CA LEU A 53 -6.96 -1.71 11.73
C LEU A 53 -8.06 -2.78 11.83
N ALA A 54 -9.16 -2.51 12.52
CA ALA A 54 -10.33 -3.39 12.54
C ALA A 54 -10.94 -3.58 11.14
N THR A 55 -10.86 -2.58 10.27
CA THR A 55 -11.28 -2.69 8.87
C THR A 55 -10.32 -3.56 8.07
N VAL A 56 -9.01 -3.44 8.31
CA VAL A 56 -7.99 -4.31 7.68
C VAL A 56 -8.23 -5.76 8.10
N ASP A 57 -8.51 -6.03 9.38
CA ASP A 57 -8.88 -7.36 9.87
C ASP A 57 -10.13 -7.89 9.13
N ALA A 58 -11.20 -7.07 9.05
CA ALA A 58 -12.46 -7.48 8.43
C ALA A 58 -12.36 -7.72 6.90
N LEU A 59 -11.35 -7.16 6.24
CA LEU A 59 -11.12 -7.32 4.80
C LEU A 59 -10.09 -8.41 4.48
N GLU A 60 -9.52 -9.08 5.49
CA GLU A 60 -8.54 -10.15 5.30
C GLU A 60 -9.13 -11.34 4.51
N ASP A 61 -10.42 -11.62 4.70
CA ASP A 61 -11.15 -12.66 3.96
C ASP A 61 -11.23 -12.42 2.44
N LEU A 62 -10.92 -11.21 1.97
CA LEU A 62 -10.80 -10.92 0.53
C LEU A 62 -9.51 -11.44 -0.08
N ASP A 63 -8.56 -11.93 0.73
CA ASP A 63 -7.27 -12.46 0.31
C ASP A 63 -6.52 -11.49 -0.64
N PRO A 64 -6.22 -10.25 -0.20
CA PRO A 64 -5.51 -9.29 -1.03
C PRO A 64 -4.06 -9.76 -1.26
N ASP A 65 -3.56 -9.59 -2.50
CA ASP A 65 -2.16 -9.89 -2.82
C ASP A 65 -1.22 -8.84 -2.21
N PHE A 66 -1.71 -7.62 -2.01
CA PHE A 66 -0.98 -6.53 -1.33
C PHE A 66 -1.94 -5.41 -0.94
N VAL A 67 -1.48 -4.50 -0.08
CA VAL A 67 -2.24 -3.29 0.28
C VAL A 67 -1.38 -2.05 0.15
N SER A 68 -2.01 -0.89 -0.04
CA SER A 68 -1.35 0.41 -0.02
C SER A 68 -1.91 1.32 1.07
N VAL A 69 -1.06 2.20 1.60
CA VAL A 69 -1.48 3.27 2.50
C VAL A 69 -1.06 4.60 1.89
N THR A 70 -2.03 5.49 1.72
CA THR A 70 -1.81 6.79 1.09
C THR A 70 -0.95 7.71 1.95
N TYR A 71 -0.43 8.74 1.29
CA TYR A 71 0.43 9.77 1.88
C TYR A 71 -0.33 11.09 1.87
N GLY A 72 -0.58 11.66 3.06
CA GLY A 72 -1.32 12.91 3.19
C GLY A 72 -0.62 14.06 2.46
N ALA A 73 -1.41 14.92 1.81
CA ALA A 73 -0.90 16.08 1.09
C ALA A 73 0.08 16.90 1.94
N GLY A 74 1.24 17.24 1.35
CA GLY A 74 2.30 17.99 2.01
C GLY A 74 2.96 17.28 3.20
N GLY A 75 2.84 15.96 3.33
CA GLY A 75 3.48 15.18 4.39
C GLY A 75 2.81 15.25 5.76
N THR A 76 1.59 15.80 5.84
CA THR A 76 0.85 16.01 7.09
C THR A 76 0.57 14.72 7.89
N THR A 77 0.59 13.56 7.23
CA THR A 77 0.37 12.25 7.87
C THR A 77 1.57 11.32 7.73
N ARG A 78 2.78 11.84 7.45
CA ARG A 78 3.98 11.03 7.16
C ARG A 78 4.25 9.95 8.21
N SER A 79 4.26 10.33 9.49
CA SER A 79 4.49 9.39 10.59
C SER A 79 3.37 8.35 10.67
N THR A 80 2.12 8.78 10.60
CA THR A 80 0.96 7.87 10.64
C THR A 80 0.96 6.87 9.47
N THR A 81 1.27 7.32 8.25
CA THR A 81 1.43 6.44 7.09
C THR A 81 2.54 5.42 7.35
N ARG A 82 3.71 5.85 7.83
CA ARG A 82 4.81 4.94 8.16
C ARG A 82 4.38 3.90 9.18
N ASP A 83 3.82 4.33 10.31
CA ASP A 83 3.48 3.46 11.43
C ASP A 83 2.41 2.43 11.01
N LEU A 84 1.42 2.83 10.22
CA LEU A 84 0.42 1.93 9.66
C LEU A 84 1.03 0.90 8.71
N VAL A 85 1.87 1.32 7.77
CA VAL A 85 2.50 0.41 6.80
C VAL A 85 3.39 -0.59 7.52
N VAL A 86 4.22 -0.15 8.47
CA VAL A 86 5.09 -1.04 9.25
C VAL A 86 4.26 -2.05 10.04
N LYS A 87 3.21 -1.59 10.72
CA LYS A 87 2.33 -2.47 11.52
C LYS A 87 1.62 -3.50 10.64
N ILE A 88 1.01 -3.07 9.54
CA ILE A 88 0.31 -3.97 8.61
C ILE A 88 1.30 -4.98 8.02
N ASN A 89 2.47 -4.54 7.57
CA ASN A 89 3.50 -5.42 7.03
C ASN A 89 3.92 -6.47 8.08
N GLN A 90 4.14 -6.07 9.33
CA GLN A 90 4.55 -7.01 10.39
C GLN A 90 3.46 -8.02 10.78
N GLU A 91 2.19 -7.63 10.69
CA GLU A 91 1.06 -8.41 11.20
C GLU A 91 0.32 -9.22 10.12
N ARG A 92 0.70 -9.08 8.84
CA ARG A 92 0.04 -9.74 7.69
C ARG A 92 1.01 -10.56 6.85
N ALA A 93 0.44 -11.48 6.07
CA ALA A 93 1.17 -12.36 5.16
C ALA A 93 1.42 -11.76 3.76
N TYR A 94 0.97 -10.52 3.51
CA TYR A 94 1.09 -9.82 2.24
C TYR A 94 1.84 -8.48 2.41
N PRO A 95 2.47 -7.95 1.35
CA PRO A 95 3.21 -6.69 1.41
C PRO A 95 2.30 -5.49 1.63
N ALA A 96 2.77 -4.53 2.43
CA ALA A 96 2.18 -3.21 2.57
C ALA A 96 3.05 -2.15 1.87
N ILE A 97 2.42 -1.31 1.03
CA ILE A 97 3.07 -0.30 0.21
C ILE A 97 2.77 1.10 0.76
N PRO A 98 3.78 1.88 1.22
CA PRO A 98 3.59 3.29 1.46
C PRO A 98 3.52 4.03 0.11
N HIS A 99 2.57 4.95 0.00
CA HIS A 99 2.70 6.04 -0.96
C HIS A 99 3.81 6.98 -0.47
N LEU A 100 4.54 7.57 -1.40
CA LEU A 100 5.61 8.54 -1.11
C LEU A 100 5.54 9.69 -2.11
N THR A 101 5.22 10.90 -1.63
CA THR A 101 5.16 12.10 -2.48
C THR A 101 6.44 12.94 -2.37
N CYS A 102 6.79 13.67 -3.43
CA CYS A 102 8.00 14.51 -3.45
C CYS A 102 7.73 16.02 -3.27
N VAL A 103 6.52 16.51 -3.58
CA VAL A 103 6.19 17.94 -3.42
C VAL A 103 6.22 18.35 -1.94
N ARG A 104 6.75 19.55 -1.66
CA ARG A 104 6.99 20.11 -0.32
C ARG A 104 7.99 19.35 0.56
N HIS A 105 8.81 18.50 -0.06
CA HIS A 105 9.92 17.86 0.62
C HIS A 105 11.27 18.40 0.13
N SER A 106 12.21 18.54 1.05
CA SER A 106 13.62 18.58 0.71
C SER A 106 14.05 17.22 0.14
N ARG A 107 15.13 17.18 -0.65
CA ARG A 107 15.66 15.92 -1.19
C ARG A 107 16.02 14.90 -0.10
N ALA A 108 16.42 15.35 1.08
CA ALA A 108 16.82 14.47 2.18
C ALA A 108 15.65 13.74 2.83
N GLU A 109 14.43 14.30 2.80
CA GLU A 109 13.28 13.73 3.49
C GLU A 109 12.77 12.43 2.86
N PRO A 110 12.54 12.32 1.53
CA PRO A 110 12.15 11.06 0.92
C PRO A 110 13.24 9.99 1.08
N VAL A 111 14.52 10.38 1.02
CA VAL A 111 15.65 9.44 1.26
C VAL A 111 15.58 8.86 2.66
N SER A 112 15.39 9.70 3.68
CA SER A 112 15.22 9.23 5.06
C SER A 112 13.99 8.32 5.22
N SER A 113 12.87 8.62 4.53
CA SER A 113 11.71 7.73 4.55
C SER A 113 11.99 6.39 3.88
N LEU A 114 12.71 6.36 2.76
CA LEU A 114 13.12 5.13 2.10
C LEU A 114 14.06 4.28 2.97
N ASP A 115 14.99 4.91 3.69
CA ASP A 115 15.87 4.23 4.64
C ASP A 115 15.08 3.62 5.81
N ASP A 116 14.11 4.36 6.36
CA ASP A 116 13.20 3.87 7.40
C ASP A 116 12.35 2.68 6.93
N TYR A 117 11.81 2.74 5.70
CA TYR A 117 11.04 1.65 5.10
C TYR A 117 11.92 0.41 4.90
N ARG A 118 13.12 0.59 4.35
CA ARG A 118 14.07 -0.50 4.17
C ARG A 118 14.45 -1.17 5.49
N ALA A 119 14.70 -0.37 6.53
CA ALA A 119 15.00 -0.89 7.87
C ALA A 119 13.82 -1.67 8.50
N SER A 120 12.60 -1.43 8.00
CA SER A 120 11.37 -2.09 8.45
C SER A 120 10.93 -3.23 7.52
N ALA A 121 11.83 -3.74 6.66
CA ALA A 121 11.56 -4.80 5.68
C ALA A 121 10.42 -4.47 4.69
N ILE A 122 10.28 -3.19 4.33
CA ILE A 122 9.36 -2.75 3.28
C ILE A 122 10.17 -2.59 1.99
N HIS A 123 9.79 -3.38 0.97
CA HIS A 123 10.53 -3.48 -0.29
C HIS A 123 9.84 -2.78 -1.46
N ASN A 124 8.59 -2.36 -1.27
CA ASN A 124 7.75 -1.77 -2.30
C ASN A 124 7.34 -0.36 -1.88
N VAL A 125 7.38 0.61 -2.80
CA VAL A 125 6.96 2.00 -2.57
C VAL A 125 6.23 2.50 -3.82
N LEU A 126 5.13 3.23 -3.64
CA LEU A 126 4.48 3.95 -4.73
C LEU A 126 4.97 5.41 -4.76
N ALA A 127 5.91 5.70 -5.66
CA ALA A 127 6.45 7.04 -5.84
C ALA A 127 5.48 7.93 -6.63
N LEU A 128 5.13 9.08 -6.06
CA LEU A 128 4.16 10.03 -6.61
C LEU A 128 4.74 11.45 -6.59
N ALA A 129 4.27 12.30 -7.50
CA ALA A 129 4.62 13.72 -7.47
C ALA A 129 4.03 14.39 -6.20
N GLY A 130 2.73 14.19 -5.97
CA GLY A 130 1.94 14.96 -5.00
C GLY A 130 1.33 16.21 -5.62
N ASP A 131 0.36 16.81 -4.92
CA ASP A 131 -0.34 17.98 -5.43
C ASP A 131 0.44 19.28 -5.21
N PRO A 132 0.40 20.22 -6.17
CA PRO A 132 0.95 21.56 -5.98
C PRO A 132 0.24 22.31 -4.84
N PRO A 133 0.89 23.31 -4.22
CA PRO A 133 0.25 24.18 -3.22
C PRO A 133 -1.06 24.79 -3.73
N THR A 134 -2.14 24.67 -2.97
CA THR A 134 -3.43 25.35 -3.26
C THR A 134 -3.35 26.87 -3.14
N HIS A 135 -2.25 27.40 -2.60
CA HIS A 135 -1.86 28.81 -2.69
C HIS A 135 -0.38 28.89 -3.07
N ALA A 136 -0.10 29.00 -4.38
CA ALA A 136 1.11 29.68 -4.82
C ALA A 136 0.83 31.19 -4.80
N PRO A 137 1.78 32.04 -4.35
CA PRO A 137 1.69 33.47 -4.60
C PRO A 137 1.63 33.77 -6.12
#